data_AF-A0A818MK11-F1
#
_entry.id   AF-A0A818MK11-F1
#
_cell.length_a   1.000
_cell.length_b   1.000
_cell.length_c   1.000
_cell.angle_alpha   90.00
_cell.angle_beta   90.00
_cell.angle_gamma   90.00
#
_symmetry.space_group_name_H-M   'P 1'
#
loop_
_entity.id
_entity.type
_entity.pdbx_description
1 polymer ?
#
loop_
_entity_poly.entity_id
_entity_poly.type
_entity_poly.pdbx_seq_one_letter_code
_entity_poly.pdbx_strand_id
1 'polypeptide(L)'
;MSLLPMDKNGPMSGDCDLETTQMEKFLSKAFGFRNIHGQCIVQGVKAFQLEQSPRSIDPKKVIRFPSKTATQSFEMTVKEILKWQQSYKVYADKDIKGMDKEFLQRALQGQSKYGEEAFRMKFVVRISTCPILMEFNARIISRATQEKWPHRIKLVSVTGIDFAGRIHDVDDICTYVTNWRDVYEINPKSDLPRVYGKRDFHRKANGPRGKLDKDRLRNDLMRMARLRLRACDYEGIQVIVETGIGLGIFAGTAIGIDERVRSLSASAIRQVLEEDGQTYRNIRAVVFALPIFDVKRPNGKRQDTYQAFVDEFTQSNYKGPIPVLIADQDMHRLTVAIARNGFNVSELNPADSHGVFGEYWQNRGPAVEEKLALTTMGLLVQHHLINPDVLDPSHYDFI
;
A
#
# COMPACT_ATOMS: atom_id res chain seq x y z
N MET A 1 0.19 -26.61 8.31
CA MET A 1 1.08 -25.76 9.13
C MET A 1 0.22 -24.63 9.68
N SER A 2 0.15 -24.45 11.00
CA SER A 2 -0.64 -23.36 11.60
C SER A 2 0.01 -22.00 11.29
N LEU A 3 -0.75 -21.05 10.77
CA LEU A 3 -0.27 -19.68 10.53
C LEU A 3 -0.36 -18.90 11.85
N LEU A 4 0.78 -18.35 12.32
CA LEU A 4 0.79 -17.49 13.50
C LEU A 4 0.02 -16.19 13.23
N PRO A 5 -0.59 -15.59 14.27
CA PRO A 5 -1.21 -14.28 14.14
C PRO A 5 -0.18 -13.20 13.80
N MET A 6 -0.65 -12.04 13.32
CA MET A 6 0.22 -10.90 13.05
C MET A 6 0.92 -10.42 14.33
N ASP A 7 2.25 -10.20 14.28
CA ASP A 7 3.03 -9.76 15.43
C ASP A 7 2.90 -8.24 15.64
N LYS A 8 2.05 -7.85 16.60
CA LYS A 8 1.63 -6.46 16.88
C LYS A 8 2.62 -5.67 17.74
N ASN A 9 3.39 -6.37 18.57
CA ASN A 9 4.28 -5.77 19.57
C ASN A 9 5.77 -5.99 19.24
N GLY A 10 6.06 -6.82 18.23
CA GLY A 10 7.38 -7.01 17.66
C GLY A 10 7.55 -6.17 16.39
N PRO A 11 7.94 -6.73 15.24
CA PRO A 11 8.39 -5.95 14.09
C PRO A 11 7.33 -5.05 13.39
N MET A 12 6.04 -5.12 13.75
CA MET A 12 5.03 -4.10 13.38
C MET A 12 5.02 -2.87 14.32
N SER A 13 5.73 -2.90 15.44
CA SER A 13 5.94 -1.75 16.34
C SER A 13 6.73 -0.62 15.67
N GLY A 14 7.31 -0.91 14.51
CA GLY A 14 7.79 0.10 13.60
C GLY A 14 9.25 0.49 13.75
N ASP A 15 10.04 -0.36 14.41
CA ASP A 15 11.48 -0.38 14.19
C ASP A 15 11.77 -1.24 12.95
N CYS A 16 12.09 -0.58 11.83
CA CYS A 16 12.50 -1.21 10.58
C CYS A 16 14.02 -1.14 10.37
N ASP A 17 14.83 -0.87 11.40
CA ASP A 17 16.28 -0.70 11.27
C ASP A 17 16.95 -1.92 10.66
N LEU A 18 16.51 -3.11 11.09
CA LEU A 18 17.07 -4.37 10.64
C LEU A 18 16.79 -4.61 9.16
N GLU A 19 15.54 -4.44 8.73
CA GLU A 19 15.08 -4.62 7.36
C GLU A 19 15.69 -3.57 6.44
N THR A 20 15.72 -2.31 6.88
CA THR A 20 16.39 -1.21 6.17
C THR A 20 17.86 -1.53 5.92
N THR A 21 18.58 -1.92 6.97
CA THR A 21 20.01 -2.25 6.88
C THR A 21 20.25 -3.47 5.97
N GLN A 22 19.37 -4.46 5.99
CA GLN A 22 19.46 -5.63 5.11
C GLN A 22 19.22 -5.24 3.64
N MET A 23 18.20 -4.43 3.37
CA MET A 23 17.88 -3.95 2.02
C MET A 23 18.99 -3.06 1.46
N GLU A 24 19.52 -2.13 2.25
CA GLU A 24 20.68 -1.30 1.85
C GLU A 24 21.90 -2.18 1.52
N LYS A 25 22.24 -3.15 2.40
CA LYS A 25 23.35 -4.09 2.14
C LYS A 25 23.12 -4.92 0.88
N PHE A 26 21.90 -5.40 0.67
CA PHE A 26 21.52 -6.14 -0.52
C PHE A 26 21.73 -5.30 -1.78
N LEU A 27 21.14 -4.10 -1.81
CA LEU A 27 21.24 -3.20 -2.96
C LEU A 27 22.69 -2.75 -3.21
N SER A 28 23.46 -2.47 -2.16
CA SER A 28 24.87 -2.08 -2.29
C SER A 28 25.72 -3.22 -2.85
N LYS A 29 25.55 -4.44 -2.34
CA LYS A 29 26.33 -5.60 -2.80
C LYS A 29 25.93 -6.06 -4.21
N ALA A 30 24.64 -6.03 -4.53
CA ALA A 30 24.13 -6.57 -5.79
C ALA A 30 24.20 -5.55 -6.94
N PHE A 31 24.03 -4.26 -6.66
CA PHE A 31 23.84 -3.21 -7.67
C PHE A 31 24.67 -1.94 -7.42
N GLY A 32 25.51 -1.89 -6.39
CA GLY A 32 26.30 -0.72 -6.05
C GLY A 32 25.44 0.48 -5.64
N PHE A 33 24.38 0.23 -4.87
CA PHE A 33 23.56 1.29 -4.28
C PHE A 33 24.36 2.27 -3.42
N ARG A 34 24.11 3.55 -3.65
CA ARG A 34 24.58 4.67 -2.83
C ARG A 34 23.58 5.82 -2.83
N ASN A 35 23.48 6.49 -1.68
CA ASN A 35 22.71 7.73 -1.54
C ASN A 35 23.43 8.89 -2.22
N ILE A 36 22.66 9.79 -2.82
CA ILE A 36 23.15 11.05 -3.37
C ILE A 36 23.07 12.10 -2.26
N HIS A 37 24.23 12.64 -1.87
CA HIS A 37 24.31 13.52 -0.71
C HIS A 37 23.51 14.81 -0.91
N GLY A 38 22.71 15.18 0.09
CA GLY A 38 21.92 16.42 0.11
C GLY A 38 20.71 16.44 -0.83
N GLN A 39 20.41 15.35 -1.53
CA GLN A 39 19.29 15.26 -2.47
C GLN A 39 18.18 14.36 -1.94
N CYS A 40 16.94 14.79 -2.15
CA CYS A 40 15.73 14.03 -1.84
C CYS A 40 14.84 13.98 -3.08
N ILE A 41 14.14 12.87 -3.28
CA ILE A 41 13.13 12.74 -4.35
C ILE A 41 11.86 13.47 -3.90
N VAL A 42 11.39 13.11 -2.71
CA VAL A 42 10.33 13.77 -1.95
C VAL A 42 10.78 13.88 -0.50
N GLN A 43 10.07 14.66 0.32
CA GLN A 43 10.42 14.82 1.72
C GLN A 43 10.44 13.46 2.43
N GLY A 44 11.61 12.96 2.80
CA GLY A 44 11.79 11.67 3.48
C GLY A 44 12.32 10.53 2.62
N VAL A 45 12.35 10.66 1.28
CA VAL A 45 13.10 9.74 0.41
C VAL A 45 14.41 10.38 0.01
N LYS A 46 15.55 9.81 0.42
CA LYS A 46 16.85 10.28 -0.08
C LYS A 46 16.96 9.88 -1.54
N ALA A 47 17.45 10.78 -2.39
CA ALA A 47 17.79 10.39 -3.75
C ALA A 47 18.95 9.39 -3.69
N PHE A 48 18.91 8.39 -4.54
CA PHE A 48 19.93 7.35 -4.60
C PHE A 48 20.18 6.92 -6.04
N GLN A 49 21.26 6.20 -6.24
CA GLN A 49 21.59 5.61 -7.54
C GLN A 49 22.19 4.22 -7.36
N LEU A 50 22.08 3.41 -8.42
CA LEU A 50 22.74 2.12 -8.54
C LEU A 50 23.92 2.28 -9.50
N GLU A 51 25.11 1.83 -9.12
CA GLU A 51 26.27 1.81 -10.01
C GLU A 51 26.11 0.79 -11.15
N GLN A 52 25.29 -0.25 -10.94
CA GLN A 52 24.96 -1.24 -11.96
C GLN A 52 23.44 -1.40 -12.05
N SER A 53 22.88 -1.07 -13.22
CA SER A 53 21.48 -1.36 -13.50
C SER A 53 21.28 -2.88 -13.60
N PRO A 54 20.15 -3.44 -13.13
CA PRO A 54 19.81 -4.84 -13.41
C PRO A 54 19.91 -5.19 -14.90
N ARG A 55 19.66 -4.24 -15.81
CA ARG A 55 19.73 -4.42 -17.26
C ARG A 55 21.15 -4.58 -17.82
N SER A 56 22.17 -4.14 -17.09
CA SER A 56 23.58 -4.24 -17.51
C SER A 56 24.31 -5.46 -16.94
N ILE A 57 23.64 -6.27 -16.12
CA ILE A 57 24.22 -7.46 -15.48
C ILE A 57 23.85 -8.70 -16.31
N ASP A 58 24.74 -9.70 -16.40
CA ASP A 58 24.44 -10.98 -17.06
C ASP A 58 23.09 -11.55 -16.56
N PRO A 59 22.10 -11.76 -17.45
CA PRO A 59 20.79 -12.30 -17.09
C PRO A 59 20.84 -13.65 -16.37
N LYS A 60 21.90 -14.45 -16.56
CA LYS A 60 22.09 -15.76 -15.91
C LYS A 60 22.70 -15.65 -14.51
N LYS A 61 23.25 -14.48 -14.13
CA LYS A 61 23.84 -14.29 -12.80
C LYS A 61 22.80 -14.51 -11.72
N VAL A 62 23.14 -15.34 -10.74
CA VAL A 62 22.34 -15.54 -9.53
C VAL A 62 22.69 -14.48 -8.50
N ILE A 63 21.67 -13.76 -8.06
CA ILE A 63 21.69 -12.80 -6.97
C ILE A 63 21.06 -13.46 -5.75
N ARG A 64 21.65 -13.24 -4.58
CA ARG A 64 21.19 -13.78 -3.31
C ARG A 64 20.82 -12.65 -2.38
N PHE A 65 19.60 -12.67 -1.83
CA PHE A 65 19.25 -11.81 -0.71
C PHE A 65 20.01 -12.28 0.53
N PRO A 66 20.71 -11.37 1.25
CA PRO A 66 21.58 -11.74 2.35
C PRO A 66 20.79 -12.34 3.52
N SER A 67 21.36 -13.37 4.14
CA SER A 67 20.82 -14.00 5.35
C SER A 67 21.86 -14.04 6.47
N LYS A 68 21.38 -13.96 7.71
CA LYS A 68 22.21 -14.19 8.91
C LYS A 68 22.58 -15.66 9.09
N THR A 69 21.79 -16.59 8.55
CA THR A 69 22.00 -18.03 8.66
C THR A 69 22.29 -18.61 7.28
N ALA A 70 23.33 -19.46 7.18
CA ALA A 70 23.73 -20.09 5.92
C ALA A 70 22.63 -20.99 5.31
N THR A 71 21.65 -21.41 6.12
CA THR A 71 20.56 -22.32 5.74
C THR A 71 19.33 -21.63 5.17
N GLN A 72 19.23 -20.29 5.27
CA GLN A 72 18.14 -19.52 4.67
C GLN A 72 18.70 -18.60 3.60
N SER A 73 18.15 -18.67 2.40
CA SER A 73 18.52 -17.75 1.31
C SER A 73 17.33 -17.57 0.38
N PHE A 74 17.20 -16.37 -0.16
CA PHE A 74 16.32 -16.11 -1.29
C PHE A 74 17.20 -15.89 -2.52
N GLU A 75 17.21 -16.84 -3.43
CA GLU A 75 17.98 -16.78 -4.67
C GLU A 75 17.10 -16.33 -5.83
N MET A 76 17.66 -15.57 -6.76
CA MET A 76 16.99 -15.14 -8.00
C MET A 76 18.01 -14.91 -9.10
N THR A 77 17.62 -15.08 -10.35
CA THR A 77 18.44 -14.65 -11.49
C THR A 77 18.14 -13.20 -11.86
N VAL A 78 19.12 -12.52 -12.47
CA VAL A 78 18.88 -11.19 -13.05
C VAL A 78 17.76 -11.22 -14.09
N LYS A 79 17.67 -12.28 -14.89
CA LYS A 79 16.55 -12.48 -15.83
C LYS A 79 15.18 -12.46 -15.15
N GLU A 80 15.07 -13.03 -13.95
CA GLU A 80 13.82 -12.97 -13.18
C GLU A 80 13.51 -11.55 -12.71
N ILE A 81 14.50 -10.82 -12.20
CA ILE A 81 14.34 -9.41 -11.80
C ILE A 81 13.82 -8.58 -12.97
N LEU A 82 14.43 -8.72 -14.15
CA LEU A 82 14.00 -8.01 -15.36
C LEU A 82 12.57 -8.37 -15.77
N LYS A 83 12.20 -9.65 -15.69
CA LYS A 83 10.83 -10.10 -15.95
C LYS A 83 9.83 -9.50 -14.95
N TRP A 84 10.23 -9.38 -13.67
CA TRP A 84 9.38 -8.75 -12.66
C TRP A 84 9.24 -7.24 -12.89
N GLN A 85 10.32 -6.55 -13.28
CA GLN A 85 10.30 -5.13 -13.68
C GLN A 85 9.35 -4.87 -14.85
N GLN A 86 9.45 -5.69 -15.90
CA GLN A 86 8.60 -5.61 -17.10
C GLN A 86 7.11 -5.91 -16.83
N SER A 87 6.79 -6.49 -15.68
CA SER A 87 5.40 -6.78 -15.31
C SER A 87 4.69 -5.61 -14.64
N TYR A 88 5.36 -4.45 -14.52
CA TYR A 88 4.77 -3.25 -13.95
C TYR A 88 3.63 -2.71 -14.83
N LYS A 89 2.50 -2.38 -14.19
CA LYS A 89 1.31 -1.81 -14.81
C LYS A 89 0.70 -0.75 -13.90
N VAL A 90 0.07 0.25 -14.51
CA VAL A 90 -0.68 1.31 -13.83
C VAL A 90 -2.10 1.29 -14.38
N TYR A 91 -3.07 1.20 -13.48
CA TYR A 91 -4.48 1.32 -13.78
C TYR A 91 -5.01 2.58 -13.11
N ALA A 92 -5.61 3.49 -13.89
CA ALA A 92 -6.15 4.74 -13.38
C ALA A 92 -7.62 4.87 -13.76
N ASP A 93 -8.39 5.54 -12.91
CA ASP A 93 -9.78 5.83 -13.20
C ASP A 93 -9.88 6.93 -14.26
N LYS A 94 -10.44 6.59 -15.42
CA LYS A 94 -10.56 7.50 -16.57
C LYS A 94 -11.50 8.68 -16.34
N ASP A 95 -12.42 8.55 -15.38
CA ASP A 95 -13.46 9.54 -15.10
C ASP A 95 -12.98 10.56 -14.05
N ILE A 96 -11.71 10.50 -13.62
CA ILE A 96 -11.10 11.51 -12.74
C ILE A 96 -10.51 12.65 -13.58
N LYS A 97 -11.00 13.86 -13.36
CA LYS A 97 -10.53 15.05 -14.08
C LYS A 97 -9.03 15.28 -13.86
N GLY A 98 -8.29 15.47 -14.96
CA GLY A 98 -6.84 15.69 -14.93
C GLY A 98 -6.03 14.42 -14.72
N MET A 99 -6.65 13.24 -14.82
CA MET A 99 -5.97 11.96 -14.84
C MET A 99 -5.47 11.67 -16.25
N ASP A 100 -4.18 11.89 -16.51
CA ASP A 100 -3.53 11.61 -17.79
C ASP A 100 -2.14 10.98 -17.59
N LYS A 101 -1.50 10.57 -18.70
CA LYS A 101 -0.20 9.88 -18.64
C LYS A 101 0.91 10.79 -18.15
N GLU A 102 0.86 12.08 -18.48
CA GLU A 102 1.87 13.06 -18.07
C GLU A 102 1.80 13.27 -16.55
N PHE A 103 0.59 13.45 -16.01
CA PHE A 103 0.34 13.50 -14.58
C PHE A 103 0.87 12.25 -13.88
N LEU A 104 0.52 11.06 -14.36
CA LEU A 104 0.96 9.80 -13.77
C LEU A 104 2.49 9.67 -13.78
N GLN A 105 3.16 9.98 -14.90
CA GLN A 105 4.63 9.94 -14.96
C GLN A 105 5.25 10.88 -13.92
N ARG A 106 4.79 12.13 -13.84
CA ARG A 106 5.27 13.10 -12.84
C ARG A 106 5.01 12.61 -11.41
N ALA A 107 3.81 12.15 -11.12
CA ALA A 107 3.43 11.69 -9.79
C ALA A 107 4.26 10.48 -9.35
N LEU A 108 4.50 9.50 -10.22
CA LEU A 108 5.33 8.32 -9.91
C LEU A 108 6.81 8.67 -9.68
N GLN A 109 7.24 9.85 -10.12
CA GLN A 109 8.56 10.43 -9.85
C GLN A 109 8.59 11.30 -8.57
N GLY A 110 7.48 11.41 -7.84
CA GLY A 110 7.39 12.27 -6.67
C GLY A 110 7.23 13.75 -6.99
N GLN A 111 6.82 14.07 -8.22
CA GLN A 111 6.66 15.45 -8.70
C GLN A 111 5.19 15.90 -8.68
N SER A 112 4.31 15.16 -8.00
CA SER A 112 2.95 15.59 -7.71
C SER A 112 2.94 16.62 -6.58
N LYS A 113 2.13 17.67 -6.74
CA LYS A 113 1.86 18.66 -5.69
C LYS A 113 0.87 18.09 -4.65
N TYR A 114 0.86 18.70 -3.47
CA TYR A 114 -0.21 18.48 -2.49
C TYR A 114 -1.57 18.99 -3.02
N GLY A 115 -2.66 18.61 -2.33
CA GLY A 115 -4.02 18.95 -2.76
C GLY A 115 -4.45 18.09 -3.94
N GLU A 116 -4.92 18.72 -5.02
CA GLU A 116 -5.67 18.01 -6.06
C GLU A 116 -4.84 16.91 -6.75
N GLU A 117 -3.54 17.14 -6.98
CA GLU A 117 -2.66 16.13 -7.56
C GLU A 117 -2.46 14.92 -6.63
N ALA A 118 -2.25 15.14 -5.33
CA ALA A 118 -2.17 14.07 -4.33
C ALA A 118 -3.51 13.33 -4.17
N PHE A 119 -4.63 14.05 -4.25
CA PHE A 119 -5.97 13.47 -4.19
C PHE A 119 -6.30 12.59 -5.41
N ARG A 120 -5.82 12.94 -6.61
CA ARG A 120 -6.00 12.09 -7.79
C ARG A 120 -5.35 10.71 -7.61
N MET A 121 -4.24 10.61 -6.90
CA MET A 121 -3.53 9.34 -6.69
C MET A 121 -4.34 8.27 -5.91
N LYS A 122 -5.42 8.65 -5.20
CA LYS A 122 -6.35 7.69 -4.58
C LYS A 122 -7.02 6.78 -5.60
N PHE A 123 -7.15 7.26 -6.84
CA PHE A 123 -7.79 6.57 -7.96
C PHE A 123 -6.76 5.99 -8.94
N VAL A 124 -5.61 5.57 -8.43
CA VAL A 124 -4.53 4.95 -9.19
C VAL A 124 -4.09 3.67 -8.49
N VAL A 125 -3.93 2.61 -9.27
CA VAL A 125 -3.51 1.28 -8.83
C VAL A 125 -2.26 0.88 -9.59
N ARG A 126 -1.19 0.55 -8.86
CA ARG A 126 0.09 0.10 -9.44
C ARG A 126 0.27 -1.38 -9.14
N ILE A 127 0.54 -2.20 -10.15
CA ILE A 127 0.68 -3.65 -9.99
C ILE A 127 1.98 -4.12 -10.61
N SER A 128 2.70 -5.01 -9.92
CA SER A 128 3.84 -5.72 -10.49
C SER A 128 3.96 -7.10 -9.87
N THR A 129 4.51 -8.05 -10.61
CA THR A 129 5.00 -9.30 -10.01
C THR A 129 6.08 -8.97 -9.00
N CYS A 130 5.87 -9.33 -7.74
CA CYS A 130 6.71 -8.86 -6.64
C CYS A 130 6.86 -9.97 -5.60
N PRO A 131 7.95 -10.72 -5.65
CA PRO A 131 8.26 -11.70 -4.62
C PRO A 131 8.42 -11.08 -3.23
N ILE A 132 8.05 -11.85 -2.21
CA ILE A 132 8.29 -11.54 -0.81
C ILE A 132 9.61 -12.20 -0.39
N LEU A 133 10.54 -11.40 0.12
CA LEU A 133 11.89 -11.83 0.51
C LEU A 133 11.94 -12.32 1.96
N MET A 134 11.16 -11.68 2.83
CA MET A 134 11.10 -11.99 4.25
C MET A 134 9.70 -11.76 4.82
N GLU A 135 9.40 -12.45 5.92
CA GLU A 135 8.20 -12.23 6.72
C GLU A 135 8.28 -10.87 7.44
N PHE A 136 7.15 -10.42 8.01
CA PHE A 136 7.14 -9.18 8.79
C PHE A 136 8.12 -9.21 9.97
N ASN A 137 8.47 -10.40 10.48
CA ASN A 137 9.46 -10.53 11.54
C ASN A 137 10.94 -10.51 11.08
N ALA A 138 11.20 -10.08 9.84
CA ALA A 138 12.50 -10.08 9.17
C ALA A 138 13.14 -11.47 8.96
N ARG A 139 12.39 -12.56 9.13
CA ARG A 139 12.85 -13.91 8.77
C ARG A 139 12.74 -14.11 7.27
N ILE A 140 13.83 -14.50 6.65
CA ILE A 140 13.89 -14.73 5.21
C ILE A 140 13.03 -15.93 4.84
N ILE A 141 12.27 -15.75 3.76
CA ILE A 141 11.50 -16.81 3.15
C ILE A 141 12.43 -17.53 2.18
N SER A 142 12.94 -18.69 2.58
CA SER A 142 13.86 -19.44 1.72
C SER A 142 13.24 -19.76 0.37
N ARG A 143 14.04 -19.57 -0.68
CA ARG A 143 13.66 -19.81 -2.07
C ARG A 143 14.88 -20.19 -2.89
N ALA A 144 14.79 -21.31 -3.60
CA ALA A 144 15.73 -21.72 -4.62
C ALA A 144 15.23 -21.36 -6.03
N THR A 145 16.15 -21.12 -6.98
CA THR A 145 15.85 -20.55 -8.32
C THR A 145 14.87 -21.36 -9.18
N GLN A 146 14.70 -22.66 -8.91
CA GLN A 146 13.73 -23.53 -9.59
C GLN A 146 12.29 -23.35 -9.10
N GLU A 147 12.08 -22.75 -7.93
CA GLU A 147 10.74 -22.58 -7.36
C GLU A 147 9.97 -21.49 -8.12
N LYS A 148 8.71 -21.79 -8.48
CA LYS A 148 7.89 -20.91 -9.32
C LYS A 148 6.93 -20.00 -8.56
N TRP A 149 6.71 -20.25 -7.27
CA TRP A 149 5.77 -19.47 -6.45
C TRP A 149 6.05 -17.95 -6.47
N PRO A 150 7.29 -17.44 -6.56
CA PRO A 150 7.53 -15.99 -6.60
C PRO A 150 6.87 -15.29 -7.80
N HIS A 151 6.71 -15.98 -8.92
CA HIS A 151 6.08 -15.42 -10.13
C HIS A 151 4.56 -15.30 -10.04
N ARG A 152 3.96 -15.83 -8.98
CA ARG A 152 2.51 -15.82 -8.76
C ARG A 152 2.06 -14.71 -7.82
N ILE A 153 3.00 -14.00 -7.20
CA ILE A 153 2.72 -12.93 -6.26
C ILE A 153 2.75 -11.59 -6.98
N LYS A 154 1.67 -10.85 -6.89
CA LYS A 154 1.53 -9.48 -7.39
C LYS A 154 1.46 -8.52 -6.20
N LEU A 155 2.28 -7.48 -6.18
CA LEU A 155 2.13 -6.39 -5.22
C LEU A 155 1.24 -5.32 -5.85
N VAL A 156 0.16 -4.97 -5.16
CA VAL A 156 -0.84 -3.99 -5.60
C VAL A 156 -0.73 -2.77 -4.71
N SER A 157 -0.18 -1.67 -5.23
CA SER A 157 0.06 -0.45 -4.45
C SER A 157 -0.99 0.61 -4.75
N VAL A 158 -1.70 1.05 -3.71
CA VAL A 158 -2.83 1.99 -3.82
C VAL A 158 -2.80 2.98 -2.68
N THR A 159 -3.04 4.26 -2.98
CA THR A 159 -3.13 5.30 -1.96
C THR A 159 -4.49 5.28 -1.26
N GLY A 160 -4.50 5.36 0.07
CA GLY A 160 -5.73 5.47 0.88
C GLY A 160 -6.17 6.91 1.09
N ILE A 161 -7.46 7.14 1.32
CA ILE A 161 -7.95 8.45 1.78
C ILE A 161 -7.35 8.72 3.17
N ASP A 162 -6.74 9.89 3.35
CA ASP A 162 -5.96 10.22 4.55
C ASP A 162 -6.60 11.36 5.35
N PHE A 163 -6.76 11.16 6.66
CA PHE A 163 -7.24 12.15 7.61
C PHE A 163 -6.21 12.43 8.74
N ALA A 164 -4.92 12.16 8.52
CA ALA A 164 -3.85 12.49 9.47
C ALA A 164 -3.64 14.00 9.64
N GLY A 165 -4.15 14.81 8.71
CA GLY A 165 -4.13 16.27 8.80
C GLY A 165 -2.78 16.83 8.40
N ARG A 166 -2.20 16.30 7.32
CA ARG A 166 -0.98 16.81 6.69
C ARG A 166 -1.36 17.62 5.45
N ILE A 167 -0.43 18.44 4.96
CA ILE A 167 -0.63 19.28 3.78
C ILE A 167 -1.07 18.47 2.54
N HIS A 168 -0.62 17.22 2.42
CA HIS A 168 -1.00 16.32 1.33
C HIS A 168 -2.44 15.79 1.45
N ASP A 169 -3.03 15.88 2.63
CA ASP A 169 -4.38 15.41 2.96
C ASP A 169 -5.40 16.56 2.86
N VAL A 170 -4.98 17.77 2.44
CA VAL A 170 -5.84 18.96 2.44
C VAL A 170 -7.15 18.72 1.68
N ASP A 171 -7.06 18.06 0.53
CA ASP A 171 -8.24 17.79 -0.30
C ASP A 171 -9.04 16.59 0.22
N ASP A 172 -8.42 15.61 0.88
CA ASP A 172 -9.18 14.57 1.61
C ASP A 172 -10.04 15.21 2.71
N ILE A 173 -9.47 16.14 3.47
CA ILE A 173 -10.17 16.88 4.54
C ILE A 173 -11.26 17.79 3.99
N CYS A 174 -10.92 18.64 3.01
CA CYS A 174 -11.86 19.61 2.44
C CYS A 174 -12.99 18.94 1.66
N THR A 175 -12.75 17.74 1.13
CA THR A 175 -13.74 16.95 0.38
C THR A 175 -14.70 16.19 1.28
N TYR A 176 -14.18 15.50 2.32
CA TYR A 176 -14.99 14.54 3.07
C TYR A 176 -15.41 15.01 4.45
N VAL A 177 -14.82 16.07 5.03
CA VAL A 177 -15.18 16.56 6.37
C VAL A 177 -16.02 17.84 6.24
N THR A 178 -17.34 17.73 6.24
CA THR A 178 -18.26 18.86 5.95
C THR A 178 -18.09 20.08 6.85
N ASN A 179 -17.60 19.90 8.08
CA ASN A 179 -17.35 20.98 9.04
C ASN A 179 -15.86 21.22 9.29
N TRP A 180 -14.97 20.90 8.34
CA TRP A 180 -13.51 21.01 8.52
C TRP A 180 -13.08 22.41 8.98
N ARG A 181 -13.78 23.47 8.55
CA ARG A 181 -13.52 24.86 8.96
C ARG A 181 -13.65 25.07 10.47
N ASP A 182 -14.57 24.35 11.10
CA ASP A 182 -14.77 24.40 12.55
C ASP A 182 -13.76 23.53 13.29
N VAL A 183 -13.26 22.48 12.63
CA VAL A 183 -12.32 21.53 13.22
C VAL A 183 -10.89 22.09 13.26
N TYR A 184 -10.42 22.70 12.17
CA TYR A 184 -9.04 23.13 12.00
C TYR A 184 -8.85 24.63 12.15
N GLU A 185 -7.66 25.03 12.55
CA GLU A 185 -7.23 26.43 12.50
C GLU A 185 -7.07 26.88 11.04
N ILE A 186 -7.55 28.08 10.70
CA ILE A 186 -7.62 28.55 9.31
C ILE A 186 -6.50 29.55 9.01
N ASN A 187 -5.94 29.45 7.80
CA ASN A 187 -5.09 30.48 7.24
C ASN A 187 -5.97 31.59 6.65
N PRO A 188 -5.92 32.83 7.18
CA PRO A 188 -6.80 33.92 6.73
C PRO A 188 -6.55 34.35 5.28
N LYS A 189 -5.41 33.97 4.68
CA LYS A 189 -5.07 34.34 3.29
C LYS A 189 -5.59 33.35 2.26
N SER A 190 -5.52 32.05 2.56
CA SER A 190 -5.91 30.99 1.62
C SER A 190 -7.27 30.39 1.93
N ASP A 191 -7.84 30.70 3.10
CA ASP A 191 -9.11 30.14 3.58
C ASP A 191 -9.10 28.61 3.72
N LEU A 192 -7.90 28.00 3.78
CA LEU A 192 -7.62 26.58 3.96
C LEU A 192 -7.10 26.28 5.39
N PRO A 193 -7.01 25.00 5.81
CA PRO A 193 -6.33 24.63 7.06
C PRO A 193 -4.91 25.23 7.12
N ARG A 194 -4.58 25.81 8.26
CA ARG A 194 -3.28 26.42 8.49
C ARG A 194 -2.21 25.34 8.63
N VAL A 195 -1.12 25.50 7.88
CA VAL A 195 0.03 24.59 7.89
C VAL A 195 1.05 25.05 8.91
N TYR A 196 1.40 24.17 9.84
CA TYR A 196 2.45 24.33 10.85
C TYR A 196 3.64 23.43 10.50
N GLY A 197 4.86 23.90 10.79
CA GLY A 197 6.08 23.13 10.51
C GLY A 197 6.23 22.71 9.04
N LYS A 198 5.57 23.41 8.11
CA LYS A 198 5.46 23.10 6.67
C LYS A 198 4.72 21.79 6.32
N ARG A 199 4.15 21.07 7.30
CA ARG A 199 3.56 19.74 7.07
C ARG A 199 2.18 19.57 7.68
N ASP A 200 1.98 19.93 8.93
CA ASP A 200 0.83 19.46 9.72
C ASP A 200 -0.22 20.56 9.92
N PHE A 201 -1.50 20.20 9.96
CA PHE A 201 -2.60 21.06 10.38
C PHE A 201 -2.80 20.95 11.88
N HIS A 202 -3.18 22.06 12.52
CA HIS A 202 -3.60 22.02 13.92
C HIS A 202 -5.11 22.08 14.05
N ARG A 203 -5.64 21.19 14.89
CA ARG A 203 -7.03 21.23 15.32
C ARG A 203 -7.23 22.41 16.27
N LYS A 204 -8.37 23.10 16.18
CA LYS A 204 -8.75 24.11 17.18
C LYS A 204 -8.88 23.45 18.55
N ALA A 205 -8.28 24.04 19.59
CA ALA A 205 -8.24 23.48 20.94
C ALA A 205 -9.64 23.07 21.48
N ASN A 206 -10.66 23.87 21.19
CA ASN A 206 -12.07 23.61 21.54
C ASN A 206 -12.95 23.33 20.32
N GLY A 207 -12.35 22.89 19.21
CA GLY A 207 -13.06 22.58 17.97
C GLY A 207 -13.97 21.35 18.11
N PRO A 208 -15.11 21.31 17.42
CA PRO A 208 -15.97 20.13 17.40
C PRO A 208 -15.26 18.91 16.79
N ARG A 209 -15.90 17.75 16.92
CA ARG A 209 -15.53 16.57 16.13
C ARG A 209 -15.83 16.79 14.65
N GLY A 210 -15.10 16.06 13.80
CA GLY A 210 -15.38 16.01 12.37
C GLY A 210 -16.75 15.41 12.08
N LYS A 211 -17.42 15.95 11.07
CA LYS A 211 -18.64 15.44 10.45
C LYS A 211 -18.28 15.03 9.02
N LEU A 212 -18.57 13.78 8.70
CA LEU A 212 -18.26 13.21 7.38
C LEU A 212 -19.39 13.47 6.40
N ASP A 213 -19.05 13.82 5.16
CA ASP A 213 -19.88 13.60 3.99
C ASP A 213 -19.86 12.10 3.67
N LYS A 214 -20.78 11.37 4.29
CA LYS A 214 -20.79 9.90 4.23
C LYS A 214 -21.05 9.38 2.83
N ASP A 215 -21.93 10.04 2.08
CA ASP A 215 -22.34 9.58 0.76
C ASP A 215 -21.20 9.77 -0.22
N ARG A 216 -20.55 10.94 -0.19
CA ARG A 216 -19.38 11.19 -1.04
C ARG A 216 -18.23 10.25 -0.72
N LEU A 217 -17.86 10.13 0.56
CA LEU A 217 -16.78 9.23 0.99
C LEU A 217 -17.07 7.78 0.60
N ARG A 218 -18.29 7.29 0.82
CA ARG A 218 -18.68 5.92 0.44
C ARG A 218 -18.59 5.69 -1.06
N ASN A 219 -19.08 6.63 -1.88
CA ASN A 219 -19.04 6.51 -3.33
C ASN A 219 -17.60 6.43 -3.85
N ASP A 220 -16.71 7.28 -3.34
CA ASP A 220 -15.30 7.27 -3.73
C ASP A 220 -14.56 6.02 -3.21
N LEU A 221 -14.85 5.54 -2.00
CA LEU A 221 -14.33 4.26 -1.49
C LEU A 221 -14.77 3.07 -2.35
N MET A 222 -16.04 3.04 -2.79
CA MET A 222 -16.53 2.01 -3.71
C MET A 222 -15.82 2.10 -5.05
N ARG A 223 -15.63 3.31 -5.58
CA ARG A 223 -14.93 3.56 -6.84
C ARG A 223 -13.47 3.08 -6.78
N MET A 224 -12.75 3.41 -5.71
CA MET A 224 -11.40 2.92 -5.44
C MET A 224 -11.34 1.39 -5.34
N ALA A 225 -12.30 0.77 -4.64
CA ALA A 225 -12.39 -0.69 -4.54
C ALA A 225 -12.66 -1.35 -5.90
N ARG A 226 -13.60 -0.82 -6.69
CA ARG A 226 -13.89 -1.29 -8.05
C ARG A 226 -12.66 -1.23 -8.96
N LEU A 227 -11.98 -0.09 -8.98
CA LEU A 227 -10.77 0.10 -9.79
C LEU A 227 -9.72 -0.96 -9.44
N ARG A 228 -9.43 -1.13 -8.15
CA ARG A 228 -8.46 -2.11 -7.66
C ARG A 228 -8.85 -3.55 -8.00
N LEU A 229 -10.10 -3.96 -7.73
CA LEU A 229 -10.54 -5.33 -7.98
C LEU A 229 -10.57 -5.65 -9.48
N ARG A 230 -10.97 -4.70 -10.34
CA ARG A 230 -10.89 -4.85 -11.80
C ARG A 230 -9.46 -4.98 -12.29
N ALA A 231 -8.54 -4.14 -11.80
CA ALA A 231 -7.12 -4.24 -12.11
C ALA A 231 -6.56 -5.61 -11.69
N CYS A 232 -6.91 -6.10 -10.49
CA CYS A 232 -6.54 -7.45 -10.06
C CYS A 232 -7.09 -8.54 -10.98
N ASP A 233 -8.35 -8.43 -11.41
CA ASP A 233 -8.98 -9.39 -12.32
C ASP A 233 -8.30 -9.41 -13.69
N TYR A 234 -7.97 -8.24 -14.27
CA TYR A 234 -7.23 -8.12 -15.54
C TYR A 234 -5.82 -8.73 -15.46
N GLU A 235 -5.17 -8.62 -14.30
CA GLU A 235 -3.87 -9.24 -14.04
C GLU A 235 -3.94 -10.75 -13.77
N GLY A 236 -5.14 -11.36 -13.83
CA GLY A 236 -5.34 -12.79 -13.63
C GLY A 236 -5.09 -13.24 -12.19
N ILE A 237 -5.28 -12.35 -11.22
CA ILE A 237 -5.18 -12.66 -9.79
C ILE A 237 -6.40 -13.48 -9.38
N GLN A 238 -6.15 -14.57 -8.66
CA GLN A 238 -7.18 -15.53 -8.23
C GLN A 238 -7.54 -15.38 -6.76
N VAL A 239 -6.58 -15.00 -5.91
CA VAL A 239 -6.83 -14.76 -4.49
C VAL A 239 -6.31 -13.37 -4.15
N ILE A 240 -7.17 -12.53 -3.61
CA ILE A 240 -6.79 -11.17 -3.22
C ILE A 240 -6.52 -11.17 -1.72
N VAL A 241 -5.31 -10.77 -1.32
CA VAL A 241 -5.01 -10.49 0.08
C VAL A 241 -4.98 -8.98 0.28
N GLU A 242 -5.97 -8.47 1.02
CA GLU A 242 -6.12 -7.05 1.33
C GLU A 242 -5.79 -6.74 2.78
N THR A 243 -5.22 -5.55 2.99
CA THR A 243 -5.16 -4.90 4.30
C THR A 243 -6.03 -3.63 4.28
N GLY A 244 -6.28 -3.01 5.42
CA GLY A 244 -7.07 -1.77 5.48
C GLY A 244 -6.31 -0.58 4.92
N ILE A 245 -6.69 -0.05 3.76
CA ILE A 245 -6.05 1.15 3.16
C ILE A 245 -6.53 2.41 3.89
N GLY A 246 -5.62 3.18 4.49
CA GLY A 246 -5.95 4.42 5.21
C GLY A 246 -6.69 4.20 6.55
N LEU A 247 -6.72 2.97 7.08
CA LEU A 247 -7.56 2.63 8.25
C LEU A 247 -6.82 2.62 9.61
N GLY A 248 -5.51 2.88 9.58
CA GLY A 248 -4.65 3.03 10.75
C GLY A 248 -4.74 4.43 11.36
N ILE A 249 -3.60 5.09 11.55
CA ILE A 249 -3.51 6.49 12.05
C ILE A 249 -4.26 7.48 11.14
N PHE A 250 -4.34 7.13 9.85
CA PHE A 250 -4.96 7.90 8.77
C PHE A 250 -6.49 7.91 8.83
N ALA A 251 -7.13 7.10 9.68
CA ALA A 251 -8.58 7.04 9.77
C ALA A 251 -9.23 8.30 10.39
N GLY A 252 -8.42 9.26 10.89
CA GLY A 252 -8.94 10.51 11.45
C GLY A 252 -9.28 10.43 12.94
N THR A 253 -8.55 9.62 13.69
CA THR A 253 -8.71 9.49 15.16
C THR A 253 -8.60 10.85 15.85
N ALA A 254 -7.68 11.72 15.41
CA ALA A 254 -7.44 13.05 15.98
C ALA A 254 -8.68 13.99 15.91
N ILE A 255 -9.57 13.74 14.94
CA ILE A 255 -10.81 14.49 14.74
C ILE A 255 -12.07 13.66 15.04
N GLY A 256 -11.90 12.43 15.52
CA GLY A 256 -12.97 11.58 16.05
C GLY A 256 -13.92 11.00 15.00
N ILE A 257 -13.42 10.68 13.80
CA ILE A 257 -14.20 10.10 12.69
C ILE A 257 -13.80 8.66 12.33
N ASP A 258 -12.74 8.13 12.95
CA ASP A 258 -12.09 6.87 12.62
C ASP A 258 -13.02 5.65 12.58
N GLU A 259 -13.92 5.55 13.54
CA GLU A 259 -14.96 4.50 13.57
C GLU A 259 -15.79 4.48 12.28
N ARG A 260 -16.23 5.67 11.85
CA ARG A 260 -17.13 5.82 10.70
C ARG A 260 -16.37 5.55 9.41
N VAL A 261 -15.12 6.00 9.33
CA VAL A 261 -14.25 5.73 8.16
C VAL A 261 -14.01 4.22 8.00
N ARG A 262 -13.68 3.50 9.08
CA ARG A 262 -13.49 2.04 9.05
C ARG A 262 -14.76 1.29 8.62
N SER A 263 -15.91 1.66 9.19
CA SER A 263 -17.20 1.06 8.84
C SER A 263 -17.60 1.35 7.39
N LEU A 264 -17.46 2.59 6.92
CA LEU A 264 -17.75 2.95 5.52
C LEU A 264 -16.82 2.21 4.54
N SER A 265 -15.55 2.04 4.89
CA SER A 265 -14.59 1.31 4.06
C SER A 265 -14.92 -0.17 3.94
N ALA A 266 -15.25 -0.83 5.06
CA ALA A 266 -15.72 -2.22 5.06
C ALA A 266 -17.02 -2.38 4.24
N SER A 267 -17.96 -1.45 4.42
CA SER A 267 -19.26 -1.49 3.73
C SER A 267 -19.10 -1.26 2.22
N ALA A 268 -18.24 -0.32 1.82
CA ALA A 268 -17.98 -0.03 0.42
C ALA A 268 -17.42 -1.25 -0.32
N ILE A 269 -16.40 -1.92 0.22
CA ILE A 269 -15.84 -3.11 -0.44
C ILE A 269 -16.80 -4.30 -0.42
N ARG A 270 -17.56 -4.50 0.68
CA ARG A 270 -18.60 -5.54 0.73
C ARG A 270 -19.61 -5.35 -0.39
N GLN A 271 -20.10 -4.12 -0.56
CA GLN A 271 -21.09 -3.81 -1.58
C GLN A 271 -20.52 -3.99 -3.00
N VAL A 272 -19.27 -3.59 -3.25
CA VAL A 272 -18.63 -3.85 -4.56
C VAL A 272 -18.52 -5.34 -4.85
N LEU A 273 -18.18 -6.16 -3.85
CA LEU A 273 -18.11 -7.61 -4.02
C LEU A 273 -19.50 -8.24 -4.24
N GLU A 274 -20.56 -7.68 -3.68
CA GLU A 274 -21.95 -8.11 -3.92
C GLU A 274 -22.44 -7.70 -5.31
N GLU A 275 -22.22 -6.45 -5.70
CA GLU A 275 -22.71 -5.88 -6.97
C GLU A 275 -21.92 -6.37 -8.18
N ASP A 276 -20.59 -6.34 -8.08
CA ASP A 276 -19.70 -6.59 -9.22
C ASP A 276 -19.08 -8.01 -9.17
N GLY A 277 -19.29 -8.76 -8.08
CA GLY A 277 -18.65 -10.06 -7.83
C GLY A 277 -18.80 -11.08 -8.97
N GLN A 278 -19.96 -11.10 -9.63
CA GLN A 278 -20.25 -12.01 -10.75
C GLN A 278 -19.49 -11.63 -12.04
N THR A 279 -18.98 -10.41 -12.13
CA THR A 279 -18.31 -9.89 -13.33
C THR A 279 -16.82 -10.23 -13.35
N TYR A 280 -16.22 -10.47 -12.18
CA TYR A 280 -14.82 -10.85 -12.06
C TYR A 280 -14.61 -12.29 -12.52
N ARG A 281 -13.72 -12.48 -13.50
CA ARG A 281 -13.51 -13.78 -14.17
C ARG A 281 -12.49 -14.66 -13.47
N ASN A 282 -11.51 -14.04 -12.82
CA ASN A 282 -10.35 -14.69 -12.26
C ASN A 282 -10.41 -14.80 -10.73
N ILE A 283 -11.01 -13.80 -10.06
CA ILE A 283 -11.04 -13.71 -8.59
C ILE A 283 -11.93 -14.81 -8.00
N ARG A 284 -11.33 -15.65 -7.15
CA ARG A 284 -11.98 -16.81 -6.50
C ARG A 284 -12.20 -16.62 -5.01
N ALA A 285 -11.42 -15.76 -4.37
CA ALA A 285 -11.54 -15.47 -2.96
C ALA A 285 -10.89 -14.12 -2.62
N VAL A 286 -11.42 -13.47 -1.59
CA VAL A 286 -10.80 -12.28 -0.97
C VAL A 286 -10.48 -12.62 0.48
N VAL A 287 -9.26 -12.31 0.92
CA VAL A 287 -8.81 -12.45 2.30
C VAL A 287 -8.43 -11.08 2.84
N PHE A 288 -9.13 -10.62 3.86
CA PHE A 288 -8.78 -9.41 4.61
C PHE A 288 -7.82 -9.77 5.75
N ALA A 289 -6.53 -9.56 5.52
CA ALA A 289 -5.47 -9.70 6.51
C ALA A 289 -5.38 -8.43 7.37
N LEU A 290 -6.16 -8.39 8.45
CA LEU A 290 -6.36 -7.21 9.29
C LEU A 290 -5.83 -7.46 10.71
N PRO A 291 -4.87 -6.65 11.21
CA PRO A 291 -4.41 -6.79 12.58
C PRO A 291 -5.53 -6.52 13.59
N ILE A 292 -5.67 -7.39 14.59
CA ILE A 292 -6.50 -7.13 15.77
C ILE A 292 -5.69 -6.31 16.77
N PHE A 293 -6.05 -5.06 17.02
CA PHE A 293 -5.36 -4.25 18.03
C PHE A 293 -6.07 -4.39 19.38
N ASP A 294 -5.33 -4.69 20.45
CA ASP A 294 -5.89 -4.86 21.80
C ASP A 294 -6.18 -3.52 22.50
N VAL A 295 -6.87 -2.61 21.82
CA VAL A 295 -7.42 -1.39 22.44
C VAL A 295 -8.86 -1.67 22.85
N LYS A 296 -9.04 -2.15 24.08
CA LYS A 296 -10.37 -2.24 24.69
C LYS A 296 -10.83 -0.84 25.11
N ARG A 297 -12.03 -0.43 24.71
CA ARG A 297 -12.69 0.75 25.30
C ARG A 297 -13.13 0.44 26.74
N PRO A 298 -13.43 1.46 27.57
CA PRO A 298 -13.93 1.28 28.93
C PRO A 298 -15.20 0.41 29.04
N ASN A 299 -15.96 0.27 27.94
CA ASN A 299 -17.15 -0.59 27.84
C ASN A 299 -16.85 -2.04 27.40
N GLY A 300 -15.58 -2.44 27.31
CA GLY A 300 -15.15 -3.79 26.95
C GLY A 300 -15.24 -4.13 25.45
N LYS A 301 -15.78 -3.25 24.60
CA LYS A 301 -15.86 -3.49 23.15
C LYS A 301 -14.53 -3.19 22.46
N ARG A 302 -14.11 -4.09 21.55
CA ARG A 302 -13.06 -3.81 20.55
C ARG A 302 -13.62 -2.91 19.47
N GLN A 303 -12.80 -1.99 18.99
CA GLN A 303 -13.21 -1.07 17.95
C GLN A 303 -12.05 -0.74 17.01
N ASP A 304 -11.49 -1.79 16.44
CA ASP A 304 -10.42 -1.75 15.47
C ASP A 304 -10.94 -2.03 14.05
N THR A 305 -10.05 -1.99 13.08
CA THR A 305 -10.37 -2.27 11.67
C THR A 305 -10.88 -3.70 11.49
N TYR A 306 -10.29 -4.68 12.19
CA TYR A 306 -10.73 -6.07 12.13
C TYR A 306 -12.20 -6.21 12.52
N GLN A 307 -12.61 -5.64 13.67
CA GLN A 307 -13.99 -5.73 14.14
C GLN A 307 -14.97 -5.05 13.18
N ALA A 308 -14.60 -3.89 12.61
CA ALA A 308 -15.44 -3.20 11.62
C ALA A 308 -15.73 -4.08 10.39
N PHE A 309 -14.74 -4.83 9.92
CA PHE A 309 -14.91 -5.77 8.81
C PHE A 309 -15.72 -7.00 9.24
N VAL A 310 -15.46 -7.56 10.42
CA VAL A 310 -16.24 -8.71 10.94
C VAL A 310 -17.71 -8.35 11.06
N ASP A 311 -18.02 -7.21 11.66
CA ASP A 311 -19.39 -6.72 11.82
C ASP A 311 -20.06 -6.59 10.45
N GLU A 312 -19.39 -5.96 9.50
CA GLU A 312 -20.01 -5.67 8.22
C GLU A 312 -20.16 -6.88 7.30
N PHE A 313 -19.24 -7.84 7.29
CA PHE A 313 -19.38 -9.05 6.47
C PHE A 313 -20.21 -10.15 7.13
N THR A 314 -20.20 -10.24 8.46
CA THR A 314 -20.89 -11.31 9.20
C THR A 314 -22.28 -10.90 9.65
N GLN A 315 -22.43 -9.73 10.29
CA GLN A 315 -23.74 -9.31 10.82
C GLN A 315 -24.68 -8.85 9.72
N SER A 316 -24.16 -8.19 8.69
CA SER A 316 -24.96 -7.75 7.53
C SER A 316 -25.26 -8.90 6.55
N ASN A 317 -24.79 -10.12 6.85
CA ASN A 317 -24.98 -11.34 6.05
C ASN A 317 -24.54 -11.14 4.59
N TYR A 318 -23.23 -11.09 4.34
CA TYR A 318 -22.67 -10.95 3.00
C TYR A 318 -23.22 -11.99 2.01
N LYS A 319 -23.69 -11.51 0.85
CA LYS A 319 -24.34 -12.35 -0.19
C LYS A 319 -23.60 -12.38 -1.52
N GLY A 320 -22.39 -11.82 -1.58
CA GLY A 320 -21.62 -11.79 -2.81
C GLY A 320 -21.12 -13.18 -3.21
N PRO A 321 -20.90 -13.43 -4.52
CA PRO A 321 -20.53 -14.75 -5.02
C PRO A 321 -19.09 -15.14 -4.73
N ILE A 322 -18.23 -14.17 -4.42
CA ILE A 322 -16.82 -14.41 -4.10
C ILE A 322 -16.69 -14.64 -2.60
N PRO A 323 -16.21 -15.81 -2.14
CA PRO A 323 -15.95 -16.08 -0.74
C PRO A 323 -14.99 -15.05 -0.11
N VAL A 324 -15.31 -14.64 1.12
CA VAL A 324 -14.52 -13.69 1.90
C VAL A 324 -14.05 -14.35 3.20
N LEU A 325 -12.76 -14.19 3.51
CA LEU A 325 -12.16 -14.55 4.79
C LEU A 325 -11.63 -13.30 5.48
N ILE A 326 -11.94 -13.12 6.77
CA ILE A 326 -11.35 -12.07 7.61
C ILE A 326 -10.39 -12.74 8.60
N ALA A 327 -9.18 -12.19 8.69
CA ALA A 327 -8.01 -12.93 9.11
C ALA A 327 -7.02 -12.03 9.88
N ASP A 328 -6.61 -12.40 11.08
CA ASP A 328 -5.53 -11.74 11.86
C ASP A 328 -4.19 -12.47 11.64
N GLN A 329 -3.88 -12.84 10.39
CA GLN A 329 -2.64 -13.51 10.03
C GLN A 329 -1.64 -12.56 9.38
N ASP A 330 -0.35 -12.88 9.52
CA ASP A 330 0.72 -12.23 8.76
C ASP A 330 0.42 -12.33 7.24
N MET A 331 0.24 -11.16 6.63
CA MET A 331 -0.11 -11.01 5.21
C MET A 331 0.93 -11.68 4.30
N HIS A 332 2.23 -11.56 4.60
CA HIS A 332 3.29 -12.16 3.81
C HIS A 332 3.21 -13.68 3.83
N ARG A 333 3.03 -14.25 5.02
CA ARG A 333 2.94 -15.71 5.17
C ARG A 333 1.73 -16.27 4.45
N LEU A 334 0.59 -15.59 4.57
CA LEU A 334 -0.63 -15.95 3.87
C LEU A 334 -0.42 -15.91 2.35
N THR A 335 0.10 -14.80 1.83
CA THR A 335 0.39 -14.61 0.39
C THR A 335 1.33 -15.69 -0.14
N VAL A 336 2.45 -15.96 0.55
CA VAL A 336 3.41 -17.01 0.12
C VAL A 336 2.78 -18.40 0.20
N ALA A 337 2.00 -18.70 1.23
CA ALA A 337 1.31 -19.98 1.34
C ALA A 337 0.33 -20.20 0.17
N ILE A 338 -0.46 -19.18 -0.19
CA ILE A 338 -1.38 -19.24 -1.32
C ILE A 338 -0.61 -19.44 -2.64
N ALA A 339 0.46 -18.67 -2.85
CA ALA A 339 1.30 -18.78 -4.05
C ALA A 339 1.95 -20.18 -4.19
N ARG A 340 2.42 -20.75 -3.09
CA ARG A 340 2.98 -22.12 -3.04
C ARG A 340 1.94 -23.19 -3.37
N ASN A 341 0.68 -22.95 -3.04
CA ASN A 341 -0.45 -23.81 -3.44
C ASN A 341 -0.88 -23.64 -4.90
N GLY A 342 -0.18 -22.79 -5.67
CA GLY A 342 -0.37 -22.71 -7.11
C GLY A 342 -1.43 -21.71 -7.56
N PHE A 343 -1.81 -20.76 -6.71
CA PHE A 343 -2.70 -19.65 -7.08
C PHE A 343 -1.90 -18.40 -7.43
N ASN A 344 -2.40 -17.62 -8.38
CA ASN A 344 -1.98 -16.22 -8.54
C ASN A 344 -2.62 -15.40 -7.43
N VAL A 345 -1.81 -14.66 -6.68
CA VAL A 345 -2.23 -13.98 -5.46
C VAL A 345 -1.74 -12.54 -5.48
N SER A 346 -2.55 -11.63 -4.98
CA SER A 346 -2.13 -10.25 -4.71
C SER A 346 -1.85 -10.02 -3.24
N GLU A 347 -0.91 -9.12 -2.98
CA GLU A 347 -0.68 -8.50 -1.68
C GLU A 347 -0.88 -7.00 -1.80
N LEU A 348 -1.75 -6.43 -0.97
CA LEU A 348 -2.04 -5.01 -0.98
C LEU A 348 -0.95 -4.22 -0.22
N ASN A 349 -0.41 -3.21 -0.88
CA ASN A 349 0.45 -2.21 -0.30
C ASN A 349 -0.29 -0.87 -0.18
N PRO A 350 -0.69 -0.45 1.04
CA PRO A 350 -1.13 0.92 1.29
C PRO A 350 0.03 1.86 0.98
N ALA A 351 -0.21 2.84 0.13
CA ALA A 351 0.82 3.81 -0.25
C ALA A 351 0.45 5.23 0.14
N ASP A 352 1.46 6.08 0.24
CA ASP A 352 1.29 7.52 0.38
C ASP A 352 0.88 8.20 -0.93
N SER A 353 0.45 9.47 -0.81
CA SER A 353 -0.24 10.20 -1.88
C SER A 353 0.71 10.86 -2.89
N HIS A 354 2.02 10.79 -2.65
CA HIS A 354 3.05 11.36 -3.52
C HIS A 354 3.44 10.46 -4.69
N GLY A 355 2.82 9.28 -4.80
CA GLY A 355 2.94 8.38 -5.95
C GLY A 355 4.28 7.62 -6.06
N VAL A 356 5.29 7.97 -5.28
CA VAL A 356 6.54 7.18 -5.19
C VAL A 356 6.25 5.89 -4.42
N PHE A 357 6.90 4.80 -4.79
CA PHE A 357 6.81 3.54 -4.05
C PHE A 357 7.85 3.53 -2.93
N GLY A 358 7.42 3.33 -1.68
CA GLY A 358 8.32 3.22 -0.53
C GLY A 358 8.83 4.57 -0.06
N GLU A 359 7.96 5.57 0.06
CA GLU A 359 8.32 6.97 0.35
C GLU A 359 9.21 7.16 1.61
N TYR A 360 9.19 6.21 2.53
CA TYR A 360 9.93 6.33 3.78
C TYR A 360 10.83 5.14 4.08
N TRP A 361 11.15 4.30 3.07
CA TRP A 361 11.92 3.07 3.24
C TRP A 361 13.30 3.29 3.88
N GLN A 362 13.88 4.49 3.75
CA GLN A 362 15.19 4.86 4.31
C GLN A 362 15.12 5.59 5.66
N ASN A 363 13.90 5.91 6.13
CA ASN A 363 13.70 6.66 7.36
C ASN A 363 13.72 5.81 8.62
N ARG A 364 13.90 4.48 8.49
CA ARG A 364 13.96 3.54 9.62
C ARG A 364 12.72 3.67 10.53
N GLY A 365 11.61 4.10 9.92
CA GLY A 365 10.38 4.51 10.60
C GLY A 365 9.29 3.43 10.57
N PRO A 366 8.15 3.70 11.23
CA PRO A 366 7.27 2.64 11.72
C PRO A 366 6.12 2.19 10.83
N ALA A 367 5.96 2.72 9.62
CA ALA A 367 4.76 2.43 8.86
C ALA A 367 4.85 1.14 8.01
N VAL A 368 3.65 0.62 7.73
CA VAL A 368 3.44 -0.66 7.04
C VAL A 368 3.90 -0.61 5.58
N GLU A 369 3.82 0.56 4.94
CA GLU A 369 4.30 0.78 3.58
C GLU A 369 5.82 0.57 3.49
N GLU A 370 6.58 1.18 4.39
CA GLU A 370 8.03 1.08 4.47
C GLU A 370 8.42 -0.37 4.65
N LYS A 371 7.71 -1.07 5.52
CA LYS A 371 7.94 -2.48 5.74
C LYS A 371 7.77 -3.29 4.46
N LEU A 372 6.69 -3.07 3.70
CA LEU A 372 6.46 -3.72 2.42
C LEU A 372 7.55 -3.41 1.39
N ALA A 373 8.07 -2.18 1.36
CA ALA A 373 9.21 -1.83 0.51
C ALA A 373 10.50 -2.57 0.90
N LEU A 374 10.67 -2.88 2.18
CA LEU A 374 11.88 -3.49 2.75
C LEU A 374 11.85 -5.03 2.76
N THR A 375 10.66 -5.64 2.83
CA THR A 375 10.49 -7.09 2.96
C THR A 375 10.17 -7.78 1.63
N THR A 376 9.91 -7.01 0.57
CA THR A 376 9.58 -7.50 -0.76
C THR A 376 10.58 -7.00 -1.81
N MET A 377 10.41 -7.44 -3.05
CA MET A 377 11.14 -6.90 -4.21
C MET A 377 10.60 -5.52 -4.68
N GLY A 378 9.65 -4.91 -3.96
CA GLY A 378 8.90 -3.72 -4.37
C GLY A 378 9.78 -2.57 -4.85
N LEU A 379 10.89 -2.27 -4.16
CA LEU A 379 11.83 -1.23 -4.58
C LEU A 379 12.41 -1.49 -5.98
N LEU A 380 12.75 -2.75 -6.31
CA LEU A 380 13.32 -3.06 -7.61
C LEU A 380 12.29 -3.03 -8.74
N VAL A 381 11.01 -3.27 -8.43
CA VAL A 381 9.97 -3.49 -9.46
C VAL A 381 8.98 -2.32 -9.60
N GLN A 382 8.82 -1.46 -8.59
CA GLN A 382 7.91 -0.31 -8.63
C GLN A 382 8.59 1.06 -8.43
N HIS A 383 9.86 1.13 -8.01
CA HIS A 383 10.53 2.42 -7.82
C HIS A 383 11.16 2.94 -9.12
N HIS A 384 10.78 4.14 -9.57
CA HIS A 384 11.18 4.69 -10.87
C HIS A 384 12.70 4.86 -11.05
N LEU A 385 13.45 5.15 -9.98
CA LEU A 385 14.92 5.22 -10.03
C LEU A 385 15.61 3.87 -10.32
N ILE A 386 14.94 2.74 -10.13
CA ILE A 386 15.49 1.39 -10.36
C ILE A 386 14.84 0.74 -11.58
N ASN A 387 13.52 0.87 -11.71
CA ASN A 387 12.76 0.31 -12.81
C ASN A 387 12.32 1.39 -13.80
N PRO A 388 12.96 1.49 -14.99
CA PRO A 388 12.54 2.46 -16.00
C PRO A 388 11.16 2.15 -16.60
N ASP A 389 10.67 0.91 -16.48
CA ASP A 389 9.33 0.50 -16.96
C ASP A 389 8.20 1.19 -16.18
N VAL A 390 8.51 1.81 -15.04
CA VAL A 390 7.56 2.64 -14.26
C VAL A 390 7.14 3.87 -15.04
N LEU A 391 8.02 4.41 -15.88
CA LEU A 391 7.77 5.63 -16.67
C LEU A 391 7.37 5.33 -18.12
N ASP A 392 7.20 4.06 -18.48
CA ASP A 392 6.76 3.68 -19.82
C ASP A 392 5.24 3.92 -19.97
N PRO A 393 4.80 4.86 -20.82
CA PRO A 393 3.39 5.19 -20.98
C PRO A 393 2.56 4.06 -21.61
N SER A 394 3.18 3.02 -22.18
CA SER A 394 2.50 1.82 -22.67
C SER A 394 2.01 0.90 -21.55
N HIS A 395 2.44 1.15 -20.31
CA HIS A 395 2.02 0.41 -19.13
C HIS A 395 0.81 1.03 -18.42
N TYR A 396 0.27 2.14 -18.94
CA TYR A 396 -0.77 2.92 -18.27
C TYR A 396 -2.12 2.73 -18.97
N ASP A 397 -3.05 2.14 -18.24
CA ASP A 397 -4.40 1.83 -18.68
C ASP A 397 -5.43 2.65 -17.90
N PHE A 398 -6.34 3.31 -18.62
CA PHE A 398 -7.42 4.11 -18.05
C PHE A 398 -8.73 3.32 -18.18
N ILE A 399 -9.29 2.85 -17.06
CA ILE A 399 -10.36 1.83 -17.06
C ILE A 399 -11.66 2.32 -16.44
#